data_AF-A0AA41VJK6-F1
#
_entry.id   AF-A0AA41VJK6-F1
#
_cell.length_a   1.000
_cell.length_b   1.000
_cell.length_c   1.000
_cell.angle_alpha   90.00
_cell.angle_beta   90.00
_cell.angle_gamma   90.00
#
_symmetry.space_group_name_H-M   'P 1'
#
loop_
_entity.id
_entity.type
_entity.pdbx_description
1 polymer ?
#
loop_
_entity_poly.entity_id
_entity_poly.type
_entity_poly.pdbx_seq_one_letter_code
_entity_poly.pdbx_strand_id
1 'polypeptide(L)'
;GGRESFDQEFVKLNEALRLSCRKGFPVRVVRSHKENRSPYAPETGVRYDGVYRIEKCWRKTGIQGFKVCRYLFVRCDNEPAPWTSDEHGDRPRPLPVIKELKQATDITVRKEQPSWGYD
;
A
#
# COMPACT_ATOMS: atom_id res chain seq x y z
N GLY A 1 9.00 -7.70 11.65
CA GLY A 1 7.55 -7.98 11.73
C GLY A 1 7.19 -8.25 13.18
N GLY A 2 6.09 -7.66 13.66
CA GLY A 2 5.62 -7.85 15.04
C GLY A 2 5.08 -9.27 15.29
N ARG A 3 4.96 -9.64 16.57
CA ARG A 3 4.28 -10.85 17.00
C ARG A 3 2.77 -10.59 16.94
N GLU A 4 2.04 -11.38 16.16
CA GLU A 4 0.59 -11.29 16.08
C GLU A 4 0.00 -12.35 17.01
N SER A 5 -0.98 -11.98 17.82
CA SER A 5 -1.63 -12.88 18.79
C SER A 5 -3.12 -13.09 18.52
N PHE A 6 -3.70 -12.35 17.56
CA PHE A 6 -5.13 -12.38 17.24
C PHE A 6 -5.36 -12.07 15.76
N ASP A 7 -6.50 -12.49 15.23
CA ASP A 7 -6.94 -12.12 13.87
C ASP A 7 -7.11 -10.60 13.77
N GLN A 8 -6.47 -9.99 12.78
CA GLN A 8 -6.73 -8.59 12.45
C GLN A 8 -8.07 -8.44 11.73
N GLU A 9 -8.74 -7.32 12.01
CA GLU A 9 -10.00 -6.94 11.40
C GLU A 9 -9.89 -5.56 10.75
N PHE A 10 -10.79 -5.30 9.80
CA PHE A 10 -10.97 -3.97 9.22
C PHE A 10 -11.77 -3.09 10.19
N VAL A 11 -11.07 -2.61 11.21
CA VAL A 11 -11.58 -1.65 12.21
C VAL A 11 -10.53 -0.55 12.44
N LYS A 12 -10.95 0.60 12.97
CA LYS A 12 -10.05 1.73 13.30
C LYS A 12 -9.15 2.09 12.10
N LEU A 13 -7.83 2.03 12.26
CA LEU A 13 -6.85 2.39 11.23
C LEU A 13 -6.90 1.46 10.00
N ASN A 14 -7.21 0.18 10.19
CA ASN A 14 -7.38 -0.74 9.06
C ASN A 14 -8.61 -0.38 8.23
N GLU A 15 -9.71 0.01 8.88
CA GLU A 15 -10.90 0.47 8.17
C GLU A 15 -10.67 1.83 7.50
N ALA A 16 -9.87 2.73 8.11
CA ALA A 16 -9.50 3.98 7.46
C ALA A 16 -8.73 3.75 6.14
N LEU A 17 -7.79 2.81 6.12
CA LEU A 17 -7.08 2.43 4.88
C LEU A 17 -8.01 1.74 3.87
N ARG A 18 -8.94 0.91 4.34
CA ARG A 18 -9.96 0.30 3.47
C ARG A 18 -10.93 1.34 2.89
N LEU A 19 -11.27 2.38 3.64
CA LEU A 19 -12.03 3.53 3.13
C LEU A 19 -11.23 4.26 2.05
N SER A 20 -9.94 4.54 2.27
CA SER A 20 -9.07 5.12 1.25
C SER A 20 -8.96 4.26 0.00
N CYS A 21 -9.02 2.93 0.13
CA CYS A 21 -9.11 2.02 -1.02
C CYS A 21 -10.43 2.19 -1.79
N ARG A 22 -11.57 2.24 -1.08
CA ARG A 22 -12.90 2.40 -1.71
C ARG A 22 -13.04 3.73 -2.45
N LYS A 23 -12.61 4.81 -1.80
CA LYS A 23 -12.74 6.19 -2.28
C LYS A 23 -11.58 6.67 -3.14
N GLY A 24 -10.50 5.89 -3.19
CA GLY A 24 -9.26 6.30 -3.82
C GLY A 24 -8.72 7.58 -3.20
N PHE A 25 -8.58 7.66 -1.87
CA PHE A 25 -7.98 8.80 -1.16
C PHE A 25 -6.46 8.73 -1.12
N PRO A 26 -5.74 9.88 -1.12
CA PRO A 26 -4.31 9.89 -1.28
C PRO A 26 -3.66 9.57 0.06
N VAL A 27 -2.67 8.68 0.04
CA VAL A 27 -1.94 8.25 1.23
C VAL A 27 -0.48 8.64 1.09
N ARG A 28 -0.01 9.48 1.99
CA ARG A 28 1.40 9.86 2.11
C ARG A 28 2.19 8.67 2.64
N VAL A 29 3.26 8.29 1.96
CA VAL A 29 4.13 7.18 2.37
C VAL A 29 5.46 7.70 2.85
N VAL A 30 5.88 7.19 4.02
CA VAL A 30 7.21 7.43 4.59
C VAL A 30 7.89 6.08 4.77
N ARG A 31 9.14 5.95 4.31
CA ARG A 31 9.98 4.76 4.54
C ARG A 31 11.04 5.05 5.59
N SER A 32 11.39 4.05 6.40
CA SER A 32 12.40 4.16 7.47
C SER A 32 13.55 3.20 7.22
N HIS A 33 14.77 3.61 7.55
CA HIS A 33 15.97 2.76 7.52
C HIS A 33 15.85 1.51 8.40
N LYS A 34 14.94 1.51 9.39
CA LYS A 34 14.68 0.35 10.25
C LYS A 34 14.07 -0.84 9.50
N GLU A 35 13.49 -0.63 8.31
CA GLU A 35 12.96 -1.70 7.46
C GLU A 35 14.05 -2.25 6.53
N ASN A 36 14.96 -3.03 7.12
CA ASN A 36 16.14 -3.58 6.42
C ASN A 36 15.83 -4.62 5.34
N ARG A 37 14.57 -5.05 5.18
CA ARG A 37 14.17 -6.04 4.17
C ARG A 37 13.81 -5.41 2.83
N SER A 38 13.63 -4.10 2.79
CA SER A 38 13.23 -3.39 1.58
C SER A 38 14.46 -2.76 0.91
N PRO A 39 14.75 -3.04 -0.37
CA PRO A 39 15.81 -2.34 -1.11
C PRO A 39 15.51 -0.85 -1.29
N TYR A 40 14.26 -0.42 -1.05
CA TYR A 40 13.83 0.97 -1.13
C TYR A 40 13.93 1.74 0.19
N ALA A 41 14.34 1.09 1.28
CA ALA A 41 14.53 1.77 2.57
C ALA A 41 15.72 2.76 2.46
N PRO A 42 15.62 3.96 3.05
CA PRO A 42 16.76 4.88 3.08
C PRO A 42 17.90 4.32 3.95
N GLU A 43 19.13 4.76 3.70
CA GLU A 43 20.30 4.35 4.50
C GLU A 43 20.19 4.81 5.96
N THR A 44 19.63 6.00 6.18
CA THR A 44 19.45 6.59 7.51
C THR A 44 18.09 7.29 7.64
N GLY A 45 17.64 7.50 8.89
CA GLY A 45 16.47 8.31 9.19
C GLY A 45 15.14 7.79 8.62
N VAL A 46 14.30 8.74 8.18
CA VAL A 46 13.01 8.52 7.51
C VAL A 46 12.96 9.38 6.25
N ARG A 47 12.35 8.87 5.18
CA ARG A 47 12.20 9.57 3.90
C ARG A 47 10.75 9.56 3.46
N TYR A 48 10.23 10.74 3.12
CA TYR A 48 8.95 10.86 2.44
C TYR A 48 9.11 10.40 0.99
N ASP A 49 8.31 9.43 0.56
CA ASP A 49 8.45 8.75 -0.74
C ASP A 49 7.27 9.03 -1.70
N GLY A 50 6.51 10.07 -1.38
CA GLY A 50 5.42 10.58 -2.20
C GLY A 50 4.03 10.07 -1.81
N VAL A 51 3.08 10.38 -2.69
CA VAL A 51 1.66 10.03 -2.60
C VAL A 51 1.39 8.69 -3.28
N TYR A 52 0.58 7.88 -2.60
CA TYR A 52 0.13 6.57 -3.06
C TYR A 52 -1.39 6.46 -2.96
N ARG A 53 -1.93 5.48 -3.65
CA ARG A 53 -3.33 5.05 -3.57
C ARG A 53 -3.38 3.56 -3.27
N ILE A 54 -4.49 3.11 -2.70
CA ILE A 54 -4.71 1.70 -2.38
C ILE A 54 -5.65 1.09 -3.42
N GLU A 55 -5.14 0.15 -4.21
CA GLU A 55 -5.92 -0.49 -5.28
C GLU A 55 -6.75 -1.67 -4.79
N LYS A 56 -6.20 -2.41 -3.82
CA LYS A 56 -6.82 -3.60 -3.25
C LYS A 56 -6.49 -3.68 -1.77
N CYS A 57 -7.43 -4.12 -0.97
CA CYS A 57 -7.17 -4.60 0.38
C CYS A 57 -7.90 -5.91 0.64
N TRP A 58 -7.31 -6.77 1.47
CA TRP A 58 -7.80 -8.11 1.74
C TRP A 58 -7.27 -8.61 3.09
N ARG A 59 -7.84 -9.70 3.60
CA ARG A 59 -7.26 -10.45 4.71
C ARG A 59 -6.68 -11.76 4.21
N LYS A 60 -5.63 -12.24 4.87
CA LYS A 60 -5.08 -13.59 4.66
C LYS A 60 -4.51 -14.13 5.96
N THR A 61 -4.42 -15.45 6.08
CA THR A 61 -3.67 -16.09 7.17
C THR A 61 -2.18 -15.73 7.07
N GLY A 62 -1.65 -15.12 8.12
CA GLY A 62 -0.24 -14.79 8.26
C GLY A 62 0.60 -16.00 8.66
N ILE A 63 1.92 -15.80 8.75
CA ILE A 63 2.88 -16.89 9.06
C ILE A 63 2.61 -17.51 10.45
N GLN A 64 2.09 -16.71 11.38
CA GLN A 64 1.78 -17.13 12.76
C GLN A 64 0.37 -17.74 12.90
N GLY A 65 -0.34 -18.02 11.80
CA GLY A 65 -1.68 -18.62 11.82
C GLY A 65 -2.84 -17.64 12.03
N PHE A 66 -2.57 -16.39 12.41
CA PHE A 66 -3.58 -15.34 12.55
C PHE A 66 -3.81 -14.58 11.24
N LYS A 67 -5.04 -14.13 11.00
CA LYS A 67 -5.36 -13.28 9.85
C LYS A 67 -4.68 -11.91 9.98
N VAL A 68 -4.17 -11.39 8.88
CA VAL A 68 -3.59 -10.04 8.78
C VAL A 68 -4.26 -9.26 7.66
N CYS A 69 -4.45 -7.96 7.86
CA CYS A 69 -4.92 -7.06 6.81
C CYS A 69 -3.77 -6.71 5.87
N ARG A 70 -4.03 -6.75 4.56
CA ARG A 70 -3.06 -6.51 3.49
C ARG A 70 -3.59 -5.46 2.54
N TYR A 71 -2.69 -4.68 1.97
CA TYR A 71 -3.01 -3.52 1.13
C TYR A 71 -2.03 -3.46 -0.05
N LEU A 72 -2.56 -3.28 -1.26
CA LEU A 72 -1.76 -2.99 -2.45
C LEU A 72 -1.69 -1.47 -2.61
N PHE A 73 -0.57 -0.90 -2.19
CA PHE A 73 -0.22 0.49 -2.46
C PHE A 73 0.38 0.61 -3.87
N VAL A 74 -0.13 1.57 -4.64
CA VAL A 74 0.42 1.97 -5.94
C VAL A 74 0.73 3.45 -5.85
N ARG A 75 1.93 3.85 -6.31
CA ARG A 75 2.32 5.25 -6.32
C ARG A 75 1.37 6.04 -7.24
N CYS A 76 1.20 7.32 -7.00
CA CYS A 76 0.43 8.23 -7.85
C CYS A 76 0.87 9.65 -7.52
N ASP A 77 2.15 9.92 -7.75
CA ASP A 77 2.77 11.20 -7.44
C ASP A 77 3.42 11.72 -8.72
N ASN A 78 3.31 13.03 -8.95
CA ASN A 78 3.85 13.70 -10.15
C ASN A 78 5.36 13.85 -10.09
N GLU A 79 5.93 13.90 -8.89
CA GLU A 79 7.38 13.91 -8.73
C GLU A 79 7.93 12.50 -8.97
N PRO A 80 9.12 12.34 -9.58
CA PRO A 80 9.75 11.04 -9.71
C PRO A 80 10.03 10.41 -8.34
N ALA A 81 10.15 9.08 -8.31
CA ALA A 81 10.47 8.41 -7.06
C ALA A 81 11.96 8.67 -6.69
N PRO A 82 12.32 8.76 -5.40
CA PRO A 82 13.71 9.03 -4.99
C PRO A 82 14.77 8.02 -5.47
N TRP A 83 14.34 6.85 -5.96
CA TRP A 83 15.21 5.79 -6.47
C TRP A 83 15.15 5.60 -7.99
N THR A 84 14.42 6.46 -8.71
CA THR A 84 14.35 6.45 -10.18
C THR A 84 15.13 7.62 -10.74
N SER A 85 15.83 7.43 -11.86
CA SER A 85 16.41 8.52 -12.65
C SER A 85 15.41 9.15 -13.63
N ASP A 86 14.12 8.89 -13.44
CA ASP A 86 13.06 9.40 -14.32
C ASP A 86 12.85 10.90 -14.09
N GLU A 87 12.57 11.63 -15.17
CA GLU A 87 12.17 13.05 -15.10
C GLU A 87 10.67 13.22 -14.77
N HIS A 88 9.89 12.15 -14.90
CA HIS A 88 8.43 12.18 -14.80
C HIS A 88 7.94 11.34 -13.62
N GLY A 89 6.78 11.71 -13.06
CA GLY A 89 6.12 10.99 -11.98
C GLY A 89 5.54 9.62 -12.34
N ASP A 90 4.72 9.06 -11.46
CA ASP A 90 4.12 7.74 -11.64
C ASP A 90 3.18 7.73 -12.85
N ARG A 91 3.41 6.80 -13.77
CA ARG A 91 2.62 6.61 -14.99
C ARG A 91 1.67 5.43 -14.83
N PRO A 92 0.53 5.40 -15.55
CA PRO A 92 -0.34 4.23 -15.57
C PRO A 92 0.45 2.98 -15.96
N ARG A 93 0.41 1.97 -15.09
CA ARG A 93 1.09 0.69 -15.29
C ARG A 93 0.19 -0.47 -14.85
N PRO A 94 0.28 -1.63 -15.50
CA PRO A 94 -0.48 -2.80 -15.11
C PRO A 94 -0.19 -3.16 -13.64
N LEU A 95 -1.25 -3.53 -12.90
CA LEU A 95 -1.07 -4.01 -11.54
C LEU A 95 -0.34 -5.37 -11.56
N PRO A 96 0.56 -5.61 -10.60
CA PRO A 96 1.25 -6.89 -10.51
C PRO A 96 0.27 -8.02 -10.20
N VAL A 97 0.60 -9.23 -10.65
CA VAL A 97 -0.14 -10.44 -10.26
C VAL A 97 0.13 -10.74 -8.79
N ILE A 98 -0.86 -10.52 -7.93
CA ILE A 98 -0.76 -10.81 -6.50
C ILE A 98 -1.17 -12.26 -6.25
N LYS A 99 -0.17 -13.17 -6.18
CA LYS A 99 -0.38 -14.60 -5.91
C LYS A 99 -1.16 -14.83 -4.60
N GLU A 100 -0.98 -13.95 -3.62
CA GLU A 100 -1.63 -14.03 -2.30
C GLU A 100 -3.17 -13.92 -2.37
N LEU A 101 -3.75 -13.39 -3.45
CA LEU A 101 -5.20 -13.23 -3.58
C LEU A 101 -5.95 -14.57 -3.71
N LYS A 102 -5.28 -15.67 -4.05
CA LYS A 102 -5.92 -16.98 -4.18
C LYS A 102 -6.50 -17.53 -2.87
N GLN A 103 -5.95 -17.10 -1.74
CA GLN A 103 -6.36 -17.53 -0.39
C GLN A 103 -6.85 -16.34 0.44
N ALA A 104 -7.20 -15.24 -0.22
CA ALA A 104 -7.59 -14.02 0.43
C ALA A 104 -9.10 -14.02 0.76
N THR A 105 -9.46 -13.41 1.89
CA THR A 105 -10.85 -13.13 2.27
C THR A 105 -11.09 -11.62 2.32
N ASP A 106 -12.36 -11.21 2.34
CA ASP A 106 -12.77 -9.80 2.54
C ASP A 106 -12.13 -8.82 1.55
N ILE A 107 -12.01 -9.26 0.30
CA ILE A 107 -11.34 -8.50 -0.76
C ILE A 107 -12.17 -7.26 -1.07
N THR A 108 -11.55 -6.10 -0.92
CA THR A 108 -12.05 -4.81 -1.39
C THR A 108 -11.16 -4.36 -2.55
N VAL A 109 -11.77 -4.07 -3.68
CA VAL A 109 -11.09 -3.51 -4.86
C VAL A 109 -11.59 -2.08 -5.05
N ARG A 110 -10.69 -1.15 -5.37
CA ARG A 110 -11.07 0.22 -5.70
C ARG A 110 -12.03 0.23 -6.89
N LYS A 111 -13.14 0.95 -6.75
CA LYS A 111 -14.15 1.09 -7.81
C LYS A 111 -14.21 2.51 -8.38
N GLU A 112 -13.90 3.50 -7.56
CA GLU A 112 -13.98 4.91 -7.93
C GLU A 112 -12.70 5.35 -8.65
N GLN A 113 -12.84 6.19 -9.67
CA GLN A 113 -11.71 6.90 -10.28
C GLN A 113 -11.02 7.78 -9.22
N PRO A 114 -9.71 8.09 -9.37
CA PRO A 114 -9.01 8.93 -8.39
C PRO A 114 -9.77 10.24 -8.20
N SER A 115 -9.96 10.68 -6.97
CA SER A 115 -10.68 11.94 -6.70
C SER A 115 -9.88 13.18 -7.09
N TRP A 116 -8.58 13.01 -7.38
CA TRP A 116 -7.74 14.01 -8.03
C TRP A 116 -7.66 13.66 -9.52
N GLY A 117 -8.37 14.43 -10.34
CA GLY A 117 -8.08 14.47 -11.77
C GLY A 117 -6.67 15.00 -11.95
N TYR A 118 -5.84 14.26 -12.66
CA TYR A 118 -4.70 14.84 -13.34
C TYR A 118 -5.25 15.43 -14.63
N ASP A 119 -5.43 16.75 -14.66
CA ASP A 119 -5.54 17.51 -15.90
C ASP A 119 -4.17 17.64 -16.56
#